data_AF-A0A2A5J209-F1
#
_entry.id   AF-A0A2A5J209-F1
#
_cell.length_a   1.000
_cell.length_b   1.000
_cell.length_c   1.000
_cell.angle_alpha   90.00
_cell.angle_beta   90.00
_cell.angle_gamma   90.00
#
_symmetry.space_group_name_H-M   'P 1'
#
loop_
_entity.id
_entity.type
_entity.pdbx_description
1 polymer ?
#
loop_
_entity_poly.entity_id
_entity_poly.type
_entity_poly.pdbx_seq_one_letter_code
_entity_poly.pdbx_strand_id
1 'polypeptide(L)'
;MSYHVDEDTDVLGLCNIYAQQSYHMEALILGNKKGLLELRNAIDEALETGSFVVNLFPSDFEGYEVCIAVVDDEKRFEKLTTPYVEEYAQDDDAIGPIEIIKEYDSKKEKHS
;
A
#
# COMPACT_ATOMS: atom_id res chain seq x y z
N MET A 1 14.08 38.04 -22.42
CA MET A 1 13.11 37.41 -21.51
C MET A 1 13.63 36.01 -21.25
N SER A 2 14.36 35.83 -20.15
CA SER A 2 14.87 34.53 -19.73
C SER A 2 13.75 33.87 -18.95
N TYR A 3 13.28 32.71 -19.43
CA TYR A 3 12.41 31.86 -18.62
C TYR A 3 13.29 31.28 -17.52
N HIS A 4 13.18 31.80 -16.31
CA HIS A 4 13.55 31.06 -15.12
C HIS A 4 12.52 29.94 -15.00
N VAL A 5 12.91 28.73 -15.37
CA VAL A 5 12.18 27.54 -14.96
C VAL A 5 12.59 27.37 -13.51
N ASP A 6 11.69 27.70 -12.58
CA ASP A 6 11.86 27.31 -11.19
C ASP A 6 12.16 25.80 -11.16
N GLU A 7 13.30 25.42 -10.58
CA GLU A 7 13.72 24.01 -10.44
C GLU A 7 12.73 23.19 -9.57
N ASP A 8 11.76 23.88 -8.95
CA ASP A 8 10.57 23.32 -8.31
C ASP A 8 9.40 23.20 -9.30
N THR A 9 9.63 22.60 -10.47
CA THR A 9 8.51 21.91 -11.11
C THR A 9 8.17 20.75 -10.18
N ASP A 10 7.08 20.87 -9.43
CA ASP A 10 6.64 19.94 -8.38
C ASP A 10 6.61 18.50 -8.91
N VAL A 11 7.76 17.81 -8.86
CA VAL A 11 7.94 16.51 -9.49
C VAL A 11 6.91 15.59 -8.84
N LEU A 12 6.04 14.98 -9.63
CA LEU A 12 5.03 14.07 -9.10
C LEU A 12 5.71 12.89 -8.39
N GLY A 13 5.21 12.51 -7.22
CA GLY A 13 5.65 11.28 -6.55
C GLY A 13 5.20 10.08 -7.36
N LEU A 14 6.17 9.33 -7.91
CA LEU A 14 5.88 8.10 -8.65
C LEU A 14 6.32 6.91 -7.82
N CYS A 15 5.42 5.94 -7.65
CA CYS A 15 5.66 4.71 -6.93
C CYS A 15 4.85 3.59 -7.57
N ASN A 16 5.54 2.59 -8.11
CA ASN A 16 4.96 1.35 -8.61
C ASN A 16 5.12 0.27 -7.55
N ILE A 17 4.05 -0.46 -7.26
CA ILE A 17 4.04 -1.60 -6.35
C ILE A 17 3.66 -2.83 -7.16
N TYR A 18 4.55 -3.82 -7.19
CA TYR A 18 4.36 -5.07 -7.90
C TYR A 18 4.28 -6.21 -6.88
N ALA A 19 3.14 -6.91 -6.86
CA ALA A 19 2.95 -8.10 -6.03
C ALA A 19 3.86 -9.25 -6.48
N GLN A 20 4.09 -10.22 -5.59
CA GLN A 20 4.84 -11.42 -5.94
C GLN A 20 4.09 -12.22 -7.00
N GLN A 21 4.78 -12.65 -8.06
CA GLN A 21 4.14 -13.48 -9.07
C GLN A 21 3.76 -14.86 -8.50
N SER A 22 4.69 -15.50 -7.79
CA SER A 22 4.53 -16.84 -7.22
C SER A 22 5.47 -17.07 -6.03
N TYR A 23 5.46 -18.28 -5.46
CA TYR A 23 6.35 -18.66 -4.36
C TYR A 23 7.82 -18.37 -4.68
N HIS A 24 8.51 -17.77 -3.71
CA HIS A 24 9.94 -17.45 -3.77
C HIS A 24 10.33 -16.39 -4.82
N MET A 25 9.37 -15.72 -5.46
CA MET A 25 9.61 -14.60 -6.36
C MET A 25 9.65 -13.27 -5.61
N GLU A 26 10.27 -12.26 -6.19
CA GLU A 26 10.35 -10.92 -5.62
C GLU A 26 9.00 -10.17 -5.71
N ALA A 27 8.69 -9.39 -4.68
CA ALA A 27 7.83 -8.21 -4.82
C ALA A 27 8.73 -6.99 -5.01
N LEU A 28 8.28 -6.02 -5.79
CA LEU A 28 9.08 -4.86 -6.15
C LEU A 28 8.33 -3.58 -5.78
N ILE A 29 9.03 -2.65 -5.14
CA ILE A 29 8.57 -1.28 -4.94
C ILE A 29 9.57 -0.37 -5.64
N LEU A 30 9.15 0.26 -6.73
CA LEU A 30 10.00 1.10 -7.57
C LEU A 30 9.40 2.49 -7.67
N GLY A 31 10.10 3.49 -7.14
CA GLY A 31 9.63 4.86 -7.16
C GLY A 31 10.75 5.86 -7.28
N ASN A 32 10.40 7.09 -7.67
CA ASN A 32 11.29 8.21 -7.50
C ASN A 32 11.38 8.58 -6.01
N LYS A 33 12.34 9.44 -5.65
CA LYS A 33 12.57 9.79 -4.23
C LYS A 33 11.29 10.30 -3.54
N LYS A 34 10.48 11.11 -4.23
CA LYS A 34 9.26 11.68 -3.65
C LYS A 34 8.20 10.60 -3.41
N GLY A 35 7.91 9.75 -4.39
CA GLY A 35 6.93 8.67 -4.25
C GLY A 35 7.32 7.63 -3.19
N LEU A 36 8.61 7.29 -3.06
CA LEU A 36 9.08 6.41 -1.99
C LEU A 36 8.96 7.06 -0.61
N LEU A 37 9.17 8.38 -0.49
CA LEU A 37 8.96 9.11 0.77
C LEU A 37 7.48 9.19 1.12
N GLU A 38 6.59 9.41 0.15
CA GLU A 38 5.14 9.39 0.34
C GLU A 38 4.66 8.03 0.85
N LEU A 39 5.10 6.93 0.22
CA LEU A 39 4.81 5.58 0.69
C LEU A 39 5.34 5.34 2.11
N ARG A 40 6.60 5.72 2.41
CA ARG A 40 7.17 5.57 3.75
C ARG A 40 6.36 6.31 4.80
N ASN A 41 6.01 7.57 4.54
CA ASN A 41 5.22 8.36 5.49
C ASN A 41 3.84 7.72 5.71
N ALA A 42 3.22 7.15 4.67
CA ALA A 42 1.96 6.43 4.82
C ALA A 42 2.10 5.15 5.69
N ILE A 43 3.24 4.46 5.60
CA ILE A 43 3.56 3.35 6.51
C ILE A 43 3.72 3.86 7.94
N ASP A 44 4.44 4.97 8.14
CA ASP A 44 4.63 5.58 9.46
C ASP A 44 3.27 5.95 10.10
N GLU A 45 2.36 6.57 9.34
CA GLU A 45 0.99 6.87 9.81
C GLU A 45 0.18 5.62 10.16
N ALA A 46 0.30 4.55 9.37
CA ALA A 46 -0.37 3.28 9.67
C ALA A 46 0.17 2.63 10.95
N LEU A 47 1.47 2.76 11.23
CA LEU A 47 2.08 2.27 12.47
C LEU A 47 1.54 3.00 13.71
N GLU A 48 1.20 4.29 13.59
CA GLU A 48 0.63 5.08 14.70
C GLU A 48 -0.87 4.86 14.88
N THR A 49 -1.61 4.73 13.78
CA THR A 49 -3.08 4.74 13.77
C THR A 49 -3.73 3.37 13.56
N GLY A 50 -2.93 2.34 13.28
CA GLY A 50 -3.34 0.98 12.94
C GLY A 50 -3.65 0.77 11.45
N SER A 51 -4.08 1.80 10.73
CA SER A 51 -4.25 1.75 9.27
C SER A 51 -4.24 3.13 8.62
N PHE A 52 -3.78 3.19 7.37
CA PHE A 52 -3.76 4.41 6.57
C PHE A 52 -4.02 4.11 5.09
N VAL A 53 -4.65 5.05 4.39
CA VAL A 53 -4.88 4.98 2.94
C VAL A 53 -4.19 6.18 2.30
N VAL A 54 -3.40 5.92 1.27
CA VAL A 54 -2.67 6.96 0.51
C VAL A 54 -2.94 6.79 -0.98
N ASN A 55 -3.02 7.91 -1.71
CA ASN A 55 -3.06 7.92 -3.16
C ASN A 55 -1.64 8.02 -3.72
N LEU A 56 -1.23 7.05 -4.54
CA LEU A 56 0.06 7.04 -5.24
C LEU A 56 -0.16 7.04 -6.75
N PHE A 57 0.91 7.29 -7.50
CA PHE A 57 0.89 7.30 -8.96
C PHE A 57 1.91 6.30 -9.53
N PRO A 58 1.52 5.38 -10.43
CA PRO A 58 2.44 4.51 -11.14
C PRO A 58 3.12 5.28 -12.28
N SER A 59 3.99 4.61 -13.03
CA SER A 59 4.70 5.23 -14.16
C SER A 59 3.79 5.69 -15.31
N ASP A 60 2.54 5.24 -15.36
CA ASP A 60 1.53 5.66 -16.34
C ASP A 60 0.65 6.83 -15.86
N PHE A 61 0.89 7.32 -14.63
CA PHE A 61 0.21 8.46 -14.01
C PHE A 61 -1.26 8.23 -13.66
N GLU A 62 -1.78 7.00 -13.75
CA GLU A 62 -3.14 6.67 -13.32
C GLU A 62 -3.15 6.41 -11.81
N GLY A 63 -3.62 7.39 -11.03
CA GLY A 63 -3.60 7.32 -9.57
C GLY A 63 -4.31 6.08 -9.01
N TYR A 64 -3.77 5.52 -7.93
CA TYR A 64 -4.34 4.36 -7.23
C TYR A 64 -4.23 4.51 -5.72
N GLU A 65 -5.16 3.89 -5.01
CA GLU A 65 -5.15 3.83 -3.55
C GLU A 65 -4.29 2.66 -3.07
N VAL A 66 -3.44 2.95 -2.09
CA VAL A 66 -2.69 1.95 -1.32
C VAL A 66 -3.21 1.95 0.09
N CYS A 67 -3.78 0.81 0.49
CA CYS A 67 -4.24 0.58 1.85
C CYS A 67 -3.15 -0.13 2.65
N ILE A 68 -2.76 0.46 3.77
CA ILE A 68 -1.72 -0.04 4.66
C ILE A 68 -2.38 -0.29 6.02
N ALA A 69 -2.20 -1.49 6.58
CA ALA A 69 -2.74 -1.84 7.88
C ALA A 69 -1.71 -2.64 8.68
N VAL A 70 -1.67 -2.34 9.98
CA VAL A 70 -0.96 -3.14 10.97
C VAL A 70 -1.85 -4.32 11.35
N VAL A 71 -1.33 -5.53 11.36
CA VAL A 71 -2.05 -6.73 11.79
C VAL A 71 -1.23 -7.37 12.91
N ASP A 72 -1.44 -6.91 14.14
CA ASP A 72 -0.66 -7.31 15.32
C ASP A 72 -0.99 -8.72 15.84
N ASP A 73 -2.15 -9.27 15.47
CA ASP A 73 -2.53 -10.63 15.85
C ASP A 73 -1.87 -11.65 14.92
N GLU A 74 -0.81 -12.30 15.39
CA GLU A 74 -0.04 -13.32 14.64
C GLU A 74 -0.93 -14.42 14.08
N LYS A 75 -1.91 -14.92 14.85
CA LYS A 75 -2.81 -16.00 14.39
C LYS A 75 -3.72 -15.53 13.29
N ARG A 76 -4.08 -14.25 13.31
CA ARG A 76 -4.87 -13.63 12.25
C ARG A 76 -4.02 -13.40 11.01
N PHE A 77 -2.75 -12.99 11.18
CA PHE A 77 -1.80 -12.81 10.10
C PHE A 77 -1.56 -14.13 9.33
N GLU A 78 -1.42 -15.25 10.05
CA GLU A 78 -1.25 -16.58 9.46
C GLU A 78 -2.41 -17.03 8.58
N LYS A 79 -3.61 -16.47 8.78
CA LYS A 79 -4.81 -16.80 7.98
C LYS A 79 -4.97 -15.93 6.74
N LEU A 80 -4.12 -14.93 6.52
CA LEU A 80 -4.25 -14.10 5.33
C LEU A 80 -4.06 -14.94 4.07
N THR A 81 -4.89 -14.67 3.04
CA THR A 81 -4.68 -15.25 1.72
C THR A 81 -3.27 -14.93 1.22
N THR A 82 -2.64 -15.84 0.49
CA THR A 82 -1.30 -15.63 -0.04
C THR A 82 -1.23 -14.37 -0.92
N PRO A 83 -0.13 -13.60 -0.88
CA PRO A 83 -0.02 -12.33 -1.61
C PRO A 83 0.37 -12.50 -3.09
N TYR A 84 0.18 -13.68 -3.67
CA TYR A 84 0.63 -14.01 -5.02
C TYR A 84 -0.39 -13.58 -6.08
N VAL A 85 0.12 -13.16 -7.24
CA VAL A 85 -0.72 -12.93 -8.43
C VAL A 85 -1.23 -14.25 -9.00
N GLU A 86 -0.39 -15.29 -9.01
CA GLU A 86 -0.85 -16.64 -9.37
C GLU A 86 -1.82 -17.18 -8.33
N GLU A 87 -2.95 -17.71 -8.81
CA GLU A 87 -3.96 -18.31 -7.96
C GLU A 87 -3.51 -19.70 -7.48
N TYR A 88 -3.48 -19.86 -6.15
CA TYR A 88 -3.25 -21.13 -5.47
C TYR A 88 -4.45 -21.47 -4.61
N ALA A 89 -4.68 -22.77 -4.38
CA ALA A 89 -5.67 -23.21 -3.40
C ALA A 89 -5.34 -22.59 -2.03
N GLN A 90 -6.34 -21.99 -1.40
CA GLN A 90 -6.28 -21.40 -0.07
C GLN A 90 -7.11 -22.25 0.89
N ASP A 91 -6.88 -22.11 2.19
CA ASP A 91 -7.74 -22.70 3.20
C ASP A 91 -9.15 -22.07 3.16
N ASP A 92 -10.17 -22.85 3.50
CA ASP A 92 -11.57 -22.39 3.47
C ASP A 92 -11.85 -21.23 4.43
N ASP A 93 -11.02 -21.05 5.46
CA ASP A 93 -11.09 -19.98 6.45
C ASP A 93 -10.03 -18.87 6.25
N ALA A 94 -9.39 -18.82 5.08
CA ALA A 94 -8.46 -17.76 4.73
C ALA A 94 -9.14 -16.39 4.67
N ILE A 95 -8.44 -15.36 5.13
CA ILE A 95 -8.93 -13.98 5.27
C ILE A 95 -8.38 -13.14 4.12
N GLY A 96 -9.27 -12.54 3.34
CA GLY A 96 -8.88 -11.63 2.26
C GLY A 96 -8.37 -10.28 2.78
N PRO A 97 -7.40 -9.63 2.10
CA PRO A 97 -6.82 -8.36 2.56
C PRO A 97 -7.86 -7.22 2.65
N ILE A 98 -8.88 -7.20 1.80
CA ILE A 98 -9.96 -6.20 1.84
C ILE A 98 -10.79 -6.30 3.14
N GLU A 99 -10.94 -7.50 3.70
CA GLU A 99 -11.68 -7.70 4.95
C GLU A 99 -10.97 -7.06 6.13
N ILE A 100 -9.63 -7.13 6.15
CA ILE A 100 -8.79 -6.43 7.14
C ILE A 100 -9.07 -4.93 7.09
N ILE A 101 -9.03 -4.32 5.90
CA ILE A 101 -9.21 -2.87 5.74
C ILE A 101 -10.61 -2.42 6.17
N LYS A 102 -11.67 -3.12 5.74
CA LYS A 102 -13.06 -2.77 6.08
C LYS A 102 -13.32 -2.74 7.59
N GLU A 103 -12.66 -3.62 8.34
CA GLU A 103 -12.78 -3.63 9.80
C GLU A 103 -12.13 -2.41 10.46
N TYR A 104 -11.01 -1.93 9.93
CA TYR A 104 -10.36 -0.72 10.44
C TYR A 104 -11.23 0.51 10.21
N ASP A 105 -11.83 0.65 9.03
CA ASP A 105 -12.75 1.75 8.73
C ASP A 105 -13.97 1.72 9.68
N SER A 106 -14.53 0.53 9.89
CA SER A 106 -15.66 0.32 10.81
C SER A 106 -15.33 0.62 12.29
N LYS A 107 -14.06 0.51 12.69
CA LYS A 107 -13.60 0.84 14.05
C LYS A 107 -13.33 2.33 14.21
N LYS A 108 -12.82 3.02 13.18
CA LYS A 108 -12.63 4.48 13.18
C LYS A 108 -13.96 5.23 13.31
N GLU A 109 -15.02 4.75 12.65
CA GLU A 109 -16.37 5.35 12.76
C GLU A 109 -17.02 5.19 14.14
N LYS A 110 -16.65 4.16 14.92
CA LYS A 110 -17.24 3.91 16.25
C LYS A 110 -16.59 4.69 17.39
N HIS A 111 -15.46 5.34 17.12
CA HIS A 111 -14.67 6.09 18.11
C HIS A 111 -14.56 7.60 17.80
N SER A 112 -15.26 8.10 16.77
CA SER A 112 -15.48 9.54 16.49
C SER A 112 -16.84 10.00 17.02
#